data_AF-A0AAE1DF31-F1
#
_entry.id   AF-A0AAE1DF31-F1
#
_cell.length_a   1.000
_cell.length_b   1.000
_cell.length_c   1.000
_cell.angle_alpha   90.00
_cell.angle_beta   90.00
_cell.angle_gamma   90.00
#
_symmetry.space_group_name_H-M   'P 1'
#
loop_
_entity.id
_entity.type
_entity.pdbx_description
1 polymer ?
#
loop_
_entity_poly.entity_id
_entity_poly.type
_entity_poly.pdbx_seq_one_letter_code
_entity_poly.pdbx_strand_id
1 'polypeptide(L)'
;MRFLNEGDKGAVKATDASVKNKWSWKWPDEPLQHSFDKIGTAKYTLSECIRKIDVAGTAWCLWCEDKISNGSNGKKHLVNHCSTDKHLDRLKNLTPSLKKTAIAALSIFHGPQVESSFSLMKDMMSMKPGSMSVASFSSIQTVKYYLKSKQKTSTEYFHRSSTNHTPVSRDLVKNMQHATKEYEAQQITKKQELDSETESLKVSRIIC
;
A
#
# COMPACT_ATOMS: atom_id res chain seq x y z
N MET A 1 31.72 -2.53 3.54
CA MET A 1 31.31 -2.88 4.93
C MET A 1 30.30 -4.00 4.84
N ARG A 2 30.56 -5.16 5.46
CA ARG A 2 29.63 -6.30 5.46
C ARG A 2 28.80 -6.28 6.74
N PHE A 3 27.48 -6.25 6.61
CA PHE A 3 26.56 -6.45 7.72
C PHE A 3 26.36 -7.95 7.92
N LEU A 4 26.41 -8.37 9.19
CA LEU A 4 26.19 -9.77 9.57
C LEU A 4 24.74 -9.92 10.03
N ASN A 5 24.10 -11.02 9.63
CA ASN A 5 22.74 -11.36 10.01
C ASN A 5 22.73 -12.52 11.01
N GLU A 6 21.55 -12.86 11.54
CA GLU A 6 21.41 -13.97 12.49
C GLU A 6 21.87 -15.33 11.93
N GLY A 7 21.83 -15.53 10.61
CA GLY A 7 22.39 -16.70 9.94
C GLY A 7 23.93 -16.80 10.02
N ASP A 8 24.62 -15.69 10.25
CA ASP A 8 26.10 -15.60 10.31
C ASP A 8 26.64 -15.82 11.74
N LYS A 9 25.88 -16.50 12.61
CA LYS A 9 26.26 -16.78 14.01
C LYS A 9 27.67 -17.36 14.16
N GLY A 10 28.08 -18.23 13.24
CA GLY A 10 29.42 -18.82 13.23
C GLY A 10 30.52 -17.80 12.96
N ALA A 11 30.31 -16.91 11.99
CA ALA A 11 31.25 -15.84 11.65
C ALA A 11 31.39 -14.83 12.79
N VAL A 12 30.27 -14.40 13.42
CA VAL A 12 30.34 -13.48 14.56
C VAL A 12 31.12 -14.06 15.74
N LYS A 13 30.97 -15.36 16.02
CA LYS A 13 31.73 -16.03 17.09
C LYS A 13 33.24 -16.05 16.81
N ALA A 14 33.64 -16.19 15.55
CA ALA A 14 35.03 -16.12 15.14
C ALA A 14 35.56 -14.67 15.21
N THR A 15 34.80 -13.71 14.70
CA THR A 15 35.18 -12.28 14.66
C THR A 15 35.28 -11.65 16.05
N ASP A 16 34.37 -11.98 16.98
CA ASP A 16 34.40 -11.48 18.37
C ASP A 16 35.15 -12.42 19.33
N ALA A 17 35.96 -13.36 18.84
CA ALA A 17 36.68 -14.33 19.69
C ALA A 17 37.64 -13.65 20.68
N SER A 18 38.30 -12.58 20.25
CA SER A 18 39.29 -11.78 21.01
C SER A 18 38.67 -10.70 21.90
N VAL A 19 37.34 -10.58 21.90
CA VAL A 19 36.62 -9.46 22.51
C VAL A 19 36.05 -9.88 23.87
N LYS A 20 36.23 -9.03 24.88
CA LYS A 20 35.76 -9.28 26.26
C LYS A 20 34.24 -9.48 26.32
N ASN A 21 33.48 -8.62 25.63
CA ASN A 21 32.03 -8.73 25.52
C ASN A 21 31.62 -9.10 24.09
N LYS A 22 31.30 -10.38 23.87
CA LYS A 22 30.88 -10.90 22.56
C LYS A 22 29.49 -10.40 22.19
N TRP A 23 29.26 -10.17 20.90
CA TRP A 23 27.92 -9.81 20.40
C TRP A 23 26.90 -10.89 20.74
N SER A 24 25.72 -10.46 21.20
CA SER A 24 24.57 -11.33 21.40
C SER A 24 23.42 -10.89 20.52
N TRP A 25 22.87 -11.83 19.77
CA TRP A 25 21.68 -11.63 18.93
C TRP A 25 20.40 -11.38 19.72
N LYS A 26 20.44 -11.46 21.06
CA LYS A 26 19.35 -11.04 21.95
C LYS A 26 19.34 -9.53 22.23
N TRP A 27 20.43 -8.83 21.93
CA TRP A 27 20.51 -7.37 22.16
C TRP A 27 19.63 -6.56 21.21
N PRO A 28 19.56 -6.87 19.89
CA PRO A 28 18.73 -6.13 18.95
C PRO A 28 17.23 -6.13 19.25
N ASP A 29 16.72 -7.11 20.00
CA ASP A 29 15.29 -7.22 20.33
C ASP A 29 14.84 -6.33 21.50
N GLU A 30 15.77 -5.61 22.13
CA GLU A 30 15.41 -4.78 23.28
C GLU A 30 14.66 -3.51 22.82
N PRO A 31 13.46 -3.25 23.38
CA PRO A 31 12.73 -2.04 23.11
C PRO A 31 13.38 -0.84 23.82
N LEU A 32 13.54 0.24 23.08
CA LEU A 32 13.95 1.55 23.55
C LEU A 32 12.80 2.54 23.36
N GLN A 33 12.73 3.48 24.30
CA GLN A 33 11.71 4.52 24.30
C GLN A 33 12.34 5.87 24.64
N HIS A 34 12.16 6.84 23.74
CA HIS A 34 12.56 8.23 23.96
C HIS A 34 11.35 9.15 23.82
N SER A 35 11.12 10.00 24.83
CA SER A 35 10.05 10.99 24.82
C SER A 35 10.59 12.34 24.33
N PHE A 36 9.87 12.98 23.41
CA PHE A 36 10.17 14.32 22.91
C PHE A 36 8.99 15.24 23.21
N ASP A 37 9.26 16.38 23.86
CA ASP A 37 8.24 17.30 24.39
C ASP A 37 7.16 17.74 23.39
N LYS A 38 7.48 17.80 22.09
CA LYS A 38 6.58 18.31 21.03
C LYS A 38 6.22 17.28 19.94
N ILE A 39 6.93 16.16 19.87
CA ILE A 39 6.79 15.15 18.81
C ILE A 39 6.10 13.88 19.35
N GLY A 40 6.06 13.73 20.68
CA GLY A 40 5.55 12.56 21.36
C GLY A 40 6.63 11.53 21.62
N THR A 41 6.22 10.29 21.88
CA THR A 41 7.12 9.20 22.26
C THR A 41 7.51 8.37 21.04
N ALA A 42 8.82 8.26 20.78
CA ALA A 42 9.37 7.32 19.81
C ALA A 42 9.68 5.99 20.51
N LYS A 43 9.09 4.90 20.01
CA LYS A 43 9.36 3.52 20.43
C LYS A 43 10.00 2.78 19.26
N TYR A 44 11.13 2.13 19.49
CA TYR A 44 11.86 1.35 18.50
C TYR A 44 12.73 0.30 19.19
N THR A 45 13.20 -0.70 18.46
CA THR A 45 14.15 -1.70 18.98
C THR A 45 15.57 -1.39 18.53
N LEU A 46 16.57 -1.89 19.27
CA LEU A 46 17.98 -1.76 18.89
C LEU A 46 18.27 -2.30 17.47
N SER A 47 17.51 -3.29 16.99
CA SER A 47 17.60 -3.84 15.63
C SER A 47 17.28 -2.84 14.52
N GLU A 48 16.44 -1.84 14.80
CA GLU A 48 16.06 -0.82 13.81
C GLU A 48 17.19 0.18 13.56
N CYS A 49 18.05 0.42 14.56
CA CYS A 49 19.08 1.43 14.51
C CYS A 49 20.50 0.88 14.47
N ILE A 50 20.77 -0.32 15.00
CA ILE A 50 22.12 -0.87 15.15
C ILE A 50 22.24 -2.24 14.46
N ARG A 51 23.30 -2.40 13.67
CA ARG A 51 23.66 -3.66 13.01
C ARG A 51 25.07 -4.10 13.37
N LYS A 52 25.27 -5.41 13.49
CA LYS A 52 26.60 -5.98 13.64
C LYS A 52 27.34 -5.93 12.30
N ILE A 53 28.58 -5.48 12.36
CA ILE A 53 29.51 -5.49 11.23
C ILE A 53 30.58 -6.56 11.44
N ASP A 54 31.21 -6.97 10.35
CA ASP A 54 32.34 -7.92 10.34
C ASP A 54 33.64 -7.27 10.81
N VAL A 55 33.58 -6.63 11.98
CA VAL A 55 34.71 -6.06 12.70
C VAL A 55 34.55 -6.44 14.17
N ALA A 56 35.63 -6.97 14.75
CA ALA A 56 35.67 -7.39 16.15
C ALA A 56 35.26 -6.23 17.07
N GLY A 57 34.32 -6.48 17.99
CA GLY A 57 33.98 -5.52 19.04
C GLY A 57 33.42 -4.20 18.53
N THR A 58 32.88 -4.17 17.31
CA THR A 58 32.26 -2.99 16.71
C THR A 58 30.88 -3.31 16.14
N ALA A 59 29.95 -2.36 16.26
CA ALA A 59 28.64 -2.33 15.61
C ALA A 59 28.48 -1.01 14.83
N TRP A 60 27.53 -0.95 13.92
CA TRP A 60 27.24 0.23 13.12
C TRP A 60 25.84 0.75 13.44
N CYS A 61 25.71 2.05 13.70
CA CYS A 61 24.40 2.68 13.77
C CYS A 61 23.98 3.20 12.39
N LEU A 62 22.87 2.68 11.87
CA LEU A 62 22.30 3.14 10.60
C LEU A 62 21.79 4.57 10.68
N TRP A 63 21.27 4.99 11.84
CA TRP A 63 20.72 6.32 11.98
C TRP A 63 21.81 7.36 12.13
N CYS A 64 22.85 7.09 12.92
CA CYS A 64 23.97 8.02 13.16
C CYS A 64 25.09 7.92 12.13
N GLU A 65 25.10 6.87 11.30
CA GLU A 65 26.16 6.54 10.35
C GLU A 65 27.55 6.47 11.03
N ASP A 66 27.57 5.98 12.26
CA ASP A 66 28.76 5.91 13.10
C ASP A 66 29.06 4.47 13.52
N LYS A 67 30.36 4.21 13.73
CA LYS A 67 30.86 2.99 14.36
C LYS A 67 30.76 3.12 15.88
N ILE A 68 30.17 2.12 16.52
CA ILE A 68 30.03 2.00 17.97
C ILE A 68 30.90 0.85 18.44
N SER A 69 31.82 1.11 19.37
CA SER A 69 32.56 0.06 20.06
C SER A 69 31.68 -0.62 21.09
N ASN A 70 31.44 -1.93 20.93
CA ASN A 70 30.75 -2.74 21.93
C ASN A 70 31.73 -3.65 22.72
N GLY A 71 32.99 -3.75 22.32
CA GLY A 71 33.91 -4.75 22.89
C GLY A 71 34.25 -4.58 24.36
N SER A 72 34.26 -3.35 24.89
CA SER A 72 34.61 -3.03 26.27
C SER A 72 33.42 -3.12 27.23
N ASN A 73 32.30 -2.49 26.88
CA ASN A 73 31.12 -2.32 27.76
C ASN A 73 29.87 -3.08 27.25
N GLY A 74 30.00 -3.85 26.18
CA GLY A 74 28.94 -4.68 25.62
C GLY A 74 27.70 -3.87 25.25
N LYS A 75 26.55 -4.43 25.59
CA LYS A 75 25.22 -3.86 25.36
C LYS A 75 25.04 -2.44 25.91
N LYS A 76 25.60 -2.13 27.08
CA LYS A 76 25.42 -0.81 27.74
C LYS A 76 25.92 0.33 26.85
N HIS A 77 26.99 0.10 26.09
CA HIS A 77 27.51 1.12 25.18
C HIS A 77 26.58 1.39 23.99
N LEU A 78 25.86 0.38 23.53
CA LEU A 78 24.90 0.50 22.44
C LEU A 78 23.68 1.31 22.90
N VAL A 79 23.17 1.00 24.09
CA VAL A 79 22.05 1.74 24.71
C VAL A 79 22.46 3.19 25.00
N ASN A 80 23.66 3.41 25.56
CA ASN A 80 24.15 4.77 25.82
C ASN A 80 24.31 5.59 24.54
N HIS A 81 24.73 4.97 23.43
CA HIS A 81 24.78 5.65 22.14
C HIS A 81 23.38 6.13 21.69
N CYS A 82 22.34 5.32 21.89
CA CYS A 82 20.96 5.71 21.55
C CYS A 82 20.45 6.92 22.34
N SER A 83 21.02 7.18 23.52
CA SER A 83 20.73 8.35 24.35
C SER A 83 21.58 9.58 24.02
N THR A 84 22.50 9.51 23.06
CA THR A 84 23.33 10.67 22.68
C THR A 84 22.53 11.71 21.90
N ASP A 85 22.89 12.99 22.04
CA ASP A 85 22.20 14.08 21.35
C ASP A 85 22.22 13.91 19.82
N LYS A 86 23.33 13.42 19.26
CA LYS A 86 23.45 13.12 17.82
C LYS A 86 22.40 12.10 17.37
N HIS A 87 22.16 11.07 18.18
CA HIS A 87 21.18 10.04 17.89
C HIS A 87 19.74 10.57 18.05
N LEU A 88 19.49 11.31 19.11
CA LEU A 88 18.18 11.91 19.38
C LEU A 88 17.79 12.94 18.32
N ASP A 89 18.73 13.75 17.83
CA ASP A 89 18.49 14.72 16.76
C ASP A 89 18.11 14.04 15.45
N ARG A 90 18.85 12.99 15.05
CA ARG A 90 18.50 12.19 13.87
C ARG A 90 17.19 11.43 14.05
N LEU A 91 16.90 10.94 15.25
CA LEU A 91 15.63 10.30 15.57
C LEU A 91 14.46 11.28 15.44
N LYS A 92 14.59 12.52 15.94
CA LYS A 92 13.58 13.59 15.75
C LYS A 92 13.30 13.80 14.26
N ASN A 93 14.33 13.84 13.42
CA ASN A 93 14.20 14.02 11.98
C ASN A 93 13.62 12.79 11.24
N LEU A 94 13.75 11.57 11.80
CA LEU A 94 13.18 10.34 11.24
C LEU A 94 11.68 10.14 11.57
N THR A 95 11.15 10.87 12.54
CA THR A 95 9.77 10.73 13.00
C THR A 95 8.74 11.16 11.91
N PRO A 96 7.47 10.77 12.02
CA PRO A 96 6.60 10.04 11.06
C PRO A 96 6.26 10.69 9.70
N SER A 97 6.72 11.89 9.38
CA SER A 97 6.40 12.57 8.12
C SER A 97 6.96 11.80 6.92
N LEU A 98 8.22 11.34 7.02
CA LEU A 98 8.90 10.67 5.93
C LEU A 98 8.38 9.26 5.67
N LYS A 99 8.04 8.48 6.72
CA LYS A 99 7.50 7.12 6.55
C LYS A 99 6.11 7.13 5.89
N LYS A 100 5.24 8.08 6.26
CA LYS A 100 3.91 8.22 5.65
C LYS A 100 4.00 8.67 4.20
N THR A 101 4.87 9.63 3.89
CA THR A 101 5.08 10.11 2.51
C THR A 101 5.75 9.06 1.64
N ALA A 102 6.71 8.29 2.17
CA ALA A 102 7.34 7.18 1.45
C ALA A 102 6.33 6.06 1.16
N ILE A 103 5.50 5.66 2.12
CA ILE A 103 4.44 4.66 1.89
C ILE A 103 3.41 5.19 0.88
N ALA A 104 2.99 6.45 1.00
CA ALA A 104 2.07 7.07 0.04
C ALA A 104 2.66 7.11 -1.38
N ALA A 105 3.92 7.53 -1.53
CA ALA A 105 4.60 7.56 -2.82
C ALA A 105 4.77 6.15 -3.40
N LEU A 106 5.16 5.17 -2.58
CA LEU A 106 5.30 3.78 -3.02
C LEU A 106 3.95 3.13 -3.34
N SER A 107 2.86 3.54 -2.69
CA SER A 107 1.51 3.02 -2.98
C SER A 107 1.02 3.36 -4.38
N ILE A 108 1.52 4.46 -4.97
CA ILE A 108 1.22 4.87 -6.35
C ILE A 108 1.87 3.90 -7.36
N PHE A 109 3.03 3.32 -7.04
CA PHE A 109 3.85 2.55 -7.98
C PHE A 109 3.68 1.02 -7.90
N HIS A 110 3.18 0.45 -6.80
CA HIS A 110 3.07 -1.01 -6.63
C HIS A 110 1.80 -1.65 -7.23
N GLY A 111 1.42 -1.27 -8.45
CA GLY A 111 0.17 -1.75 -9.06
C GLY A 111 0.30 -2.66 -10.28
N PRO A 112 0.59 -3.97 -10.16
CA PRO A 112 0.30 -4.95 -11.24
C PRO A 112 -1.22 -5.12 -11.53
N GLN A 113 -2.10 -4.41 -10.80
CA GLN A 113 -3.55 -4.47 -11.01
C GLN A 113 -4.07 -3.57 -12.13
N VAL A 114 -3.37 -2.49 -12.49
CA VAL A 114 -3.85 -1.57 -13.54
C VAL A 114 -3.55 -2.13 -14.93
N GLU A 115 -2.40 -2.78 -15.12
CA GLU A 115 -2.00 -3.33 -16.43
C GLU A 115 -2.88 -4.53 -16.84
N SER A 116 -3.17 -5.43 -15.89
CA SER A 116 -4.15 -6.50 -16.09
C SER A 116 -5.55 -5.96 -16.42
N SER A 117 -5.92 -4.79 -15.88
CA SER A 117 -7.19 -4.14 -16.17
C SER A 117 -7.27 -3.59 -17.59
N PHE A 118 -6.18 -3.04 -18.13
CA PHE A 118 -6.15 -2.53 -19.50
C PHE A 118 -6.23 -3.65 -20.55
N SER A 119 -5.61 -4.80 -20.29
CA SER A 119 -5.76 -5.97 -21.17
C SER A 119 -7.21 -6.49 -21.20
N LEU A 120 -7.87 -6.57 -20.03
CA LEU A 120 -9.30 -6.91 -19.96
C LEU A 120 -10.19 -5.85 -20.66
N MET A 121 -9.84 -4.57 -20.53
CA MET A 121 -10.55 -3.46 -21.17
C MET A 121 -10.44 -3.54 -22.68
N LYS A 122 -9.25 -3.84 -23.21
CA LYS A 122 -9.02 -4.00 -24.65
C LYS A 122 -9.93 -5.07 -25.24
N ASP A 123 -10.04 -6.22 -24.58
CA ASP A 123 -10.91 -7.30 -25.03
C ASP A 123 -12.40 -6.93 -24.94
N MET A 124 -12.81 -6.22 -23.89
CA MET A 124 -14.18 -5.74 -23.70
C MET A 124 -14.56 -4.52 -24.55
N MET A 125 -13.61 -3.79 -25.13
CA MET A 125 -13.90 -2.69 -26.06
C MET A 125 -13.79 -3.11 -27.53
N SER A 126 -13.04 -4.18 -27.82
CA SER A 126 -12.98 -4.75 -29.17
C SER A 126 -14.33 -5.36 -29.56
N MET A 127 -14.71 -5.31 -30.86
CA MET A 127 -16.01 -5.77 -31.42
C MET A 127 -16.26 -7.29 -31.33
N LYS A 128 -15.76 -7.96 -30.27
CA LYS A 128 -16.06 -9.35 -29.95
C LYS A 128 -17.42 -9.44 -29.24
N PRO A 129 -18.13 -10.57 -29.34
CA PRO A 129 -19.33 -10.81 -28.52
C PRO A 129 -18.98 -10.67 -27.03
N GLY A 130 -19.58 -9.69 -26.36
CA GLY A 130 -19.20 -9.23 -25.01
C GLY A 130 -18.63 -7.82 -24.95
N SER A 131 -18.56 -7.09 -26.07
CA SER A 131 -18.11 -5.70 -26.10
C SER A 131 -19.07 -4.79 -25.32
N MET A 132 -18.54 -3.94 -24.44
CA MET A 132 -19.31 -2.99 -23.64
C MET A 132 -18.79 -1.56 -23.80
N SER A 133 -19.65 -0.59 -23.53
CA SER A 133 -19.24 0.82 -23.53
C SER A 133 -18.20 1.09 -22.44
N VAL A 134 -17.31 2.06 -22.68
CA VAL A 134 -16.30 2.50 -21.70
C VAL A 134 -16.93 2.92 -20.37
N ALA A 135 -18.09 3.58 -20.42
CA ALA A 135 -18.83 3.99 -19.23
C ALA A 135 -19.33 2.79 -18.41
N SER A 136 -19.83 1.75 -19.07
CA SER A 136 -20.26 0.50 -18.42
C SER A 136 -19.07 -0.23 -17.80
N PHE A 137 -17.95 -0.30 -18.51
CA PHE A 137 -16.71 -0.92 -18.01
C PHE A 137 -16.19 -0.20 -16.75
N SER A 138 -16.10 1.12 -16.78
CA SER A 138 -15.66 1.94 -15.64
C SER A 138 -16.53 1.72 -14.41
N SER A 139 -17.85 1.63 -14.61
CA SER A 139 -18.81 1.36 -13.53
C SER A 139 -18.57 -0.02 -12.90
N ILE A 140 -18.38 -1.06 -13.72
CA ILE A 140 -18.10 -2.43 -13.26
C ILE A 140 -16.77 -2.49 -12.51
N GLN A 141 -15.72 -1.85 -13.02
CA GLN A 141 -14.43 -1.80 -12.35
C GLN A 141 -14.52 -1.12 -10.98
N THR A 142 -15.21 0.01 -10.90
CA THR A 142 -15.38 0.75 -9.64
C THR A 142 -16.03 -0.14 -8.57
N VAL A 143 -17.12 -0.84 -8.92
CA VAL A 143 -17.79 -1.77 -8.00
C VAL A 143 -16.88 -2.95 -7.65
N LYS A 144 -16.18 -3.54 -8.61
CA LYS A 144 -15.26 -4.66 -8.40
C LYS A 144 -14.15 -4.30 -7.41
N TYR A 145 -13.51 -3.15 -7.59
CA TYR A 145 -12.44 -2.71 -6.71
C TYR A 145 -12.94 -2.30 -5.34
N TYR A 146 -14.13 -1.70 -5.26
CA TYR A 146 -14.79 -1.41 -3.99
C TYR A 146 -15.13 -2.67 -3.18
N LEU A 147 -15.61 -3.73 -3.83
CA LEU A 147 -15.84 -5.02 -3.16
C LEU A 147 -14.52 -5.68 -2.74
N LYS A 148 -13.50 -5.61 -3.61
CA LYS A 148 -12.16 -6.14 -3.33
C LYS A 148 -11.49 -5.46 -2.13
N SER A 149 -11.60 -4.13 -2.02
CA SER A 149 -11.03 -3.39 -0.88
C SER A 149 -11.71 -3.73 0.45
N LYS A 150 -13.00 -4.07 0.40
CA LYS A 150 -13.78 -4.54 1.56
C LYS A 150 -13.61 -6.02 1.87
N GLN A 151 -12.83 -6.76 1.06
CA GLN A 151 -12.66 -8.22 1.15
C GLN A 151 -13.99 -8.98 1.20
N LYS A 152 -15.02 -8.48 0.50
CA LYS A 152 -16.33 -9.12 0.42
C LYS A 152 -16.60 -9.59 -1.00
N THR A 153 -17.15 -10.78 -1.13
CA THR A 153 -17.71 -11.24 -2.40
C THR A 153 -19.02 -10.51 -2.70
N SER A 154 -19.42 -10.44 -3.97
CA SER A 154 -20.70 -9.85 -4.37
C SER A 154 -21.87 -10.57 -3.66
N THR A 155 -21.79 -11.90 -3.58
CA THR A 155 -22.77 -12.75 -2.90
C THR A 155 -22.88 -12.44 -1.41
N GLU A 156 -21.76 -12.18 -0.72
CA GLU A 156 -21.78 -11.76 0.69
C GLU A 156 -22.27 -10.33 0.87
N TYR A 157 -21.91 -9.43 -0.05
CA TYR A 157 -22.33 -8.03 0.02
C TYR A 157 -23.85 -7.88 -0.14
N PHE A 158 -24.45 -8.69 -1.01
CA PHE A 158 -25.90 -8.72 -1.24
C PHE A 158 -26.63 -9.82 -0.45
N HIS A 159 -25.93 -10.55 0.43
CA HIS A 159 -26.53 -11.64 1.21
C HIS A 159 -27.60 -11.09 2.15
N ARG A 160 -28.76 -11.77 2.19
CA ARG A 160 -29.86 -11.50 3.12
C ARG A 160 -30.11 -12.76 3.93
N SER A 161 -30.23 -12.62 5.25
CA SER A 161 -30.46 -13.74 6.17
C SER A 161 -31.80 -14.46 5.93
N SER A 162 -32.79 -13.74 5.41
CA SER A 162 -34.05 -14.31 4.94
C SER A 162 -34.64 -13.45 3.81
N THR A 163 -34.73 -14.03 2.61
CA THR A 163 -35.14 -13.36 1.36
C THR A 163 -36.52 -12.71 1.46
N ASN A 164 -37.44 -13.35 2.18
CA ASN A 164 -38.84 -12.94 2.29
C ASN A 164 -39.14 -12.07 3.53
N HIS A 165 -38.28 -12.08 4.56
CA HIS A 165 -38.59 -11.44 5.85
C HIS A 165 -37.72 -10.23 6.19
N THR A 166 -36.56 -10.08 5.56
CA THR A 166 -35.78 -8.85 5.69
C THR A 166 -36.33 -7.79 4.73
N PRO A 167 -36.35 -6.49 5.05
CA PRO A 167 -36.67 -5.46 4.06
C PRO A 167 -35.49 -5.27 3.08
N VAL A 168 -35.78 -5.05 1.80
CA VAL A 168 -34.77 -4.58 0.84
C VAL A 168 -34.39 -3.14 1.20
N SER A 169 -33.10 -2.78 1.05
CA SER A 169 -32.66 -1.40 1.26
C SER A 169 -33.46 -0.45 0.37
N ARG A 170 -34.13 0.54 0.98
CA ARG A 170 -34.93 1.54 0.25
C ARG A 170 -34.06 2.36 -0.71
N ASP A 171 -32.81 2.62 -0.33
CA ASP A 171 -31.88 3.40 -1.15
C ASP A 171 -31.45 2.61 -2.39
N LEU A 172 -31.25 1.30 -2.26
CA LEU A 172 -30.98 0.44 -3.41
C LEU A 172 -32.14 0.47 -4.41
N VAL A 173 -33.38 0.36 -3.93
CA VAL A 173 -34.58 0.40 -4.78
C VAL A 173 -34.70 1.73 -5.50
N LYS A 174 -34.52 2.86 -4.79
CA LYS A 174 -34.54 4.20 -5.40
C LYS A 174 -33.46 4.36 -6.48
N ASN A 175 -32.24 3.91 -6.18
CA ASN A 175 -31.12 4.01 -7.12
C ASN A 175 -31.34 3.15 -8.37
N MET A 176 -31.89 1.94 -8.22
CA MET A 176 -32.25 1.09 -9.36
C MET A 176 -33.35 1.73 -10.21
N GLN A 177 -34.40 2.26 -9.59
CA GLN A 177 -35.48 2.95 -10.31
C GLN A 177 -34.97 4.18 -11.07
N HIS A 178 -34.07 4.96 -10.45
CA HIS A 178 -33.44 6.10 -11.09
C HIS A 178 -32.61 5.68 -12.30
N ALA A 179 -31.74 4.69 -12.12
CA ALA A 179 -30.87 4.18 -13.18
C ALA A 179 -31.67 3.64 -14.38
N THR A 180 -32.80 2.95 -14.15
CA THR A 180 -33.68 2.49 -15.23
C THR A 180 -34.25 3.66 -16.03
N LYS A 181 -34.78 4.68 -15.35
CA LYS A 181 -35.34 5.87 -16.00
C LYS A 181 -34.29 6.63 -16.82
N GLU A 182 -33.09 6.78 -16.28
CA GLU A 182 -31.97 7.42 -16.99
C GLU A 182 -31.55 6.61 -18.22
N TYR A 183 -31.49 5.28 -18.12
CA TYR A 183 -31.15 4.43 -19.24
C TYR A 183 -32.20 4.51 -20.36
N GLU A 184 -33.47 4.49 -20.03
CA GLU A 184 -34.56 4.69 -20.99
C GLU A 184 -34.46 6.04 -21.68
N ALA A 185 -34.20 7.12 -20.94
CA ALA A 185 -33.99 8.44 -21.51
C ALA A 185 -32.80 8.47 -22.49
N GLN A 186 -31.67 7.87 -22.13
CA GLN A 186 -30.50 7.77 -23.00
C GLN A 186 -30.76 6.98 -24.28
N GLN A 187 -31.57 5.92 -24.22
CA GLN A 187 -31.95 5.14 -25.41
C GLN A 187 -32.87 5.94 -26.34
N ILE A 188 -33.79 6.72 -25.77
CA ILE A 188 -34.66 7.61 -26.55
C ILE A 188 -33.83 8.68 -27.25
N THR A 189 -32.90 9.33 -26.55
CA THR A 189 -32.01 10.34 -27.14
C THR A 189 -31.16 9.74 -28.27
N LYS A 190 -30.52 8.59 -28.03
CA LYS A 190 -29.73 7.90 -29.07
C LYS A 190 -30.56 7.54 -30.29
N LYS A 191 -31.81 7.12 -30.09
CA LYS A 191 -32.72 6.81 -31.21
C LYS A 191 -33.07 8.06 -32.01
N GLN A 192 -33.36 9.19 -31.34
CA GLN A 192 -33.61 10.47 -32.00
C GLN A 192 -32.39 10.98 -32.79
N GLU A 193 -31.19 10.83 -32.24
CA GLU A 193 -29.93 11.16 -32.91
C GLU A 193 -29.75 10.31 -34.17
N LEU A 194 -29.98 9.00 -34.08
CA LEU A 194 -29.88 8.07 -35.21
C LEU A 194 -30.92 8.36 -36.30
N ASP A 195 -32.16 8.68 -35.90
CA ASP A 195 -33.24 9.05 -36.82
C ASP A 195 -32.90 10.38 -37.53
N SER A 196 -32.31 11.35 -36.82
CA SER A 196 -31.87 12.63 -37.43
C SER A 196 -30.70 12.44 -38.41
N GLU A 197 -29.77 11.56 -38.09
CA GLU A 197 -28.59 11.27 -38.91
C GLU A 197 -29.00 10.52 -40.18
N THR A 198 -29.93 9.56 -40.07
CA THR A 198 -30.48 8.84 -41.23
C THR A 198 -31.31 9.73 -42.15
N GLU A 199 -32.08 10.68 -41.62
CA GLU A 199 -32.81 11.66 -42.44
C GLU A 199 -31.84 12.62 -43.17
N SER A 200 -30.76 13.05 -42.52
CA SER A 200 -29.72 13.87 -43.16
C SER A 200 -29.01 13.15 -44.32
N LEU A 201 -28.80 11.83 -44.18
CA LEU A 201 -28.21 10.97 -45.22
C LEU A 201 -29.18 10.68 -46.38
N LYS A 202 -30.50 10.66 -46.14
CA LYS A 202 -31.51 10.55 -47.20
C LYS A 202 -31.60 11.82 -48.03
N VAL A 203 -31.63 12.99 -47.39
CA VAL A 203 -31.69 14.29 -48.09
C VAL A 203 -30.46 14.50 -48.97
N SER A 204 -29.26 14.16 -48.48
CA SER A 204 -28.02 14.23 -49.25
C SER A 204 -27.95 13.22 -50.42
N ARG A 205 -28.66 12.09 -50.33
CA ARG A 205 -28.81 11.14 -51.46
C ARG A 205 -29.82 11.56 -52.52
N ILE A 206 -30.73 12.47 -52.23
CA ILE A 206 -31.76 12.95 -53.18
C ILE A 206 -31.26 14.13 -54.02
N ILE A 207 -30.19 14.82 -53.57
CA ILE A 207 -29.64 16.04 -54.21
C ILE A 207 -28.47 15.72 -55.18
N CYS A 208 -28.06 14.45 -55.31
CA CYS A 208 -27.10 13.96 -56.31
C CYS A 208 -27.83 13.18 -57.42
#